data_AF-A0A9P9KUZ9-F1
#
_entry.id   AF-A0A9P9KUZ9-F1
#
_cell.length_a   1.000
_cell.length_b   1.000
_cell.length_c   1.000
_cell.angle_alpha   90.00
_cell.angle_beta   90.00
_cell.angle_gamma   90.00
#
_symmetry.space_group_name_H-M   'P 1'
#
loop_
_entity.id
_entity.type
_entity.pdbx_description
1 polymer ?
#
loop_
_entity_poly.entity_id
_entity_poly.type
_entity_poly.pdbx_seq_one_letter_code
_entity_poly.pdbx_strand_id
1 'polypeptide(L)'
;ITNGKWYTLSGGAERFVVCPAHFAGYFQAWGRVKFLEFMGALGNEEPCLCSLNPSAGCYRQFMQKLHEAGQVGVWSRYADNVRRYAAIPQCAREEQVTNRRWYGWLDCLIRHDCVEAITERDEDRSQGAGENSNAALIEGIIKKMVVHNELIQESWMCCMYSPWMRQKFLEAAIKNDPTSLLAVSHQRHAVYANTVPHIKLLRVQQEAQMMSAVTAGMCSLIYQGADGIQSLAGFNDRNLHGNSQAGWYDTKNGAMGGGGGGGQMRNEMNDGLAAVRDAGPWMMIFHLTAEWERWE
;
A
#
# COMPACT_ATOMS: atom_id res chain seq x y z
N ILE A 1 6.56 14.10 -4.43
CA ILE A 1 6.90 15.41 -5.05
C ILE A 1 7.36 15.12 -6.47
N THR A 2 6.75 15.75 -7.47
CA THR A 2 7.17 15.67 -8.88
C THR A 2 8.13 16.83 -9.17
N ASN A 3 9.17 16.59 -9.97
CA ASN A 3 10.18 17.59 -10.37
C ASN A 3 10.82 18.37 -9.21
N GLY A 4 10.98 17.72 -8.06
CA GLY A 4 11.56 18.33 -6.86
C GLY A 4 13.09 18.40 -6.91
N LYS A 5 13.66 19.34 -6.15
CA LYS A 5 15.08 19.33 -5.79
C LYS A 5 15.30 18.28 -4.70
N TRP A 6 16.21 17.34 -4.92
CA TRP A 6 16.48 16.28 -3.97
C TRP A 6 17.91 16.31 -3.45
N TYR A 7 18.06 15.94 -2.18
CA TYR A 7 19.34 15.82 -1.50
C TYR A 7 19.55 14.36 -1.06
N THR A 8 20.78 13.89 -1.03
CA THR A 8 21.15 12.56 -0.52
C THR A 8 22.34 12.65 0.41
N LEU A 9 22.71 11.56 1.08
CA LEU A 9 23.88 11.51 1.94
C LEU A 9 25.15 11.77 1.13
N SER A 10 26.06 12.61 1.63
CA SER A 10 27.36 12.83 0.98
C SER A 10 28.12 11.52 0.78
N GLY A 11 28.54 11.24 -0.46
CA GLY A 11 29.11 9.95 -0.86
C GLY A 11 28.09 8.90 -1.30
N GLY A 12 26.83 9.31 -1.49
CA GLY A 12 25.74 8.48 -1.99
C GLY A 12 25.12 7.52 -0.96
N ALA A 13 23.80 7.38 -1.04
CA ALA A 13 23.05 6.29 -0.43
C ALA A 13 21.88 5.90 -1.36
N GLU A 14 21.87 4.65 -1.80
CA GLU A 14 20.88 4.14 -2.76
C GLU A 14 19.47 4.30 -2.17
N ARG A 15 18.53 4.95 -2.88
CA ARG A 15 17.14 5.21 -2.45
C ARG A 15 16.95 6.09 -1.21
N PHE A 16 18.00 6.75 -0.71
CA PHE A 16 17.85 7.80 0.30
C PHE A 16 17.76 9.18 -0.34
N VAL A 17 16.60 9.82 -0.17
CA VAL A 17 16.27 11.10 -0.80
C VAL A 17 15.56 12.01 0.19
N VAL A 18 16.05 13.23 0.32
CA VAL A 18 15.55 14.24 1.26
C VAL A 18 14.99 15.41 0.45
N CYS A 19 13.75 15.79 0.74
CA CYS A 19 13.11 16.93 0.08
C CYS A 19 13.63 18.26 0.65
N PRO A 20 13.41 19.40 -0.05
CA PRO A 20 13.92 20.70 0.39
C PRO A 20 13.39 21.14 1.75
N ALA A 21 12.14 20.78 2.10
CA ALA A 21 11.54 21.11 3.38
C ALA A 21 12.28 20.44 4.55
N HIS A 22 12.55 19.13 4.45
CA HIS A 22 13.29 18.41 5.50
C HIS A 22 14.79 18.76 5.50
N PHE A 23 15.37 19.06 4.33
CA PHE A 23 16.73 19.59 4.24
C PHE A 23 16.87 20.90 5.02
N ALA A 24 15.96 21.86 4.78
CA ALA A 24 15.97 23.15 5.49
C ALA A 24 15.66 22.97 6.99
N GLY A 25 14.65 22.16 7.30
CA GLY A 25 14.15 21.98 8.68
C GLY A 25 15.13 21.27 9.61
N TYR A 26 15.85 20.26 9.14
CA TYR A 26 16.79 19.50 9.97
C TYR A 26 18.24 19.89 9.70
N PHE A 27 18.70 19.71 8.47
CA PHE A 27 20.13 19.79 8.15
C PHE A 27 20.63 21.24 8.10
N GLN A 28 19.86 22.16 7.51
CA GLN A 28 20.24 23.57 7.47
C GLN A 28 20.10 24.22 8.85
N ALA A 29 18.99 23.97 9.56
CA ALA A 29 18.77 24.49 10.91
C ALA A 29 19.86 24.08 11.90
N TRP A 30 20.41 22.87 11.77
CA TRP A 30 21.50 22.37 12.61
C TRP A 30 22.91 22.65 12.05
N GLY A 31 23.05 23.44 10.98
CA GLY A 31 24.35 23.79 10.40
C GLY A 31 25.09 22.63 9.72
N ARG A 32 24.37 21.58 9.33
CA ARG A 32 24.89 20.35 8.70
C ARG A 32 24.64 20.28 7.19
N VAL A 33 24.67 21.43 6.52
CA VAL A 33 24.43 21.56 5.07
C VAL A 33 25.35 20.67 4.23
N LYS A 34 26.61 20.47 4.64
CA LYS A 34 27.60 19.62 3.94
C LYS A 34 27.43 18.11 4.16
N PHE A 35 26.55 17.72 5.07
CA PHE A 35 26.28 16.31 5.37
C PHE A 35 25.46 15.63 4.27
N LEU A 36 24.68 16.42 3.54
CA LEU A 36 23.96 15.99 2.35
C LEU A 36 24.52 16.68 1.11
N GLU A 37 24.44 16.00 -0.01
CA GLU A 37 24.78 16.52 -1.33
C GLU A 37 23.53 16.64 -2.19
N PHE A 38 23.54 17.60 -3.11
CA PHE A 38 22.45 17.77 -4.05
C PHE A 38 22.51 16.67 -5.11
N MET A 39 21.46 15.85 -5.19
CA MET A 39 21.35 14.73 -6.13
C MET A 39 20.84 15.16 -7.51
N GLY A 40 20.24 16.36 -7.62
CA GLY A 40 19.56 16.80 -8.83
C GLY A 40 18.04 16.66 -8.77
N ALA A 41 17.40 16.84 -9.92
CA ALA A 41 16.01 16.44 -10.11
C ALA A 41 15.98 14.97 -10.51
N LEU A 42 15.26 14.13 -9.75
CA LEU A 42 14.94 12.77 -10.18
C LEU A 42 14.05 12.85 -11.42
N GLY A 43 14.31 12.01 -12.43
CA GLY A 43 13.68 12.03 -13.75
C GLY A 43 12.16 12.16 -13.72
N ASN A 44 11.63 12.94 -14.66
CA ASN A 44 10.40 13.72 -14.58
C ASN A 44 9.04 12.98 -14.67
N GLU A 45 8.91 11.72 -14.25
CA GLU A 45 7.61 11.01 -14.41
C GLU A 45 7.09 10.32 -13.14
N GLU A 46 7.97 9.89 -12.23
CA GLU A 46 7.53 9.19 -11.03
C GLU A 46 7.50 10.10 -9.79
N PRO A 47 6.38 10.11 -9.02
CA PRO A 47 6.31 10.84 -7.76
C PRO A 47 7.29 10.23 -6.76
N CYS A 48 8.37 10.94 -6.46
CA CYS A 48 9.32 10.50 -5.44
C CYS A 48 8.85 10.91 -4.03
N LEU A 49 8.98 10.00 -3.07
CA LEU A 49 8.66 10.20 -1.65
C LEU A 49 9.95 10.48 -0.87
N CYS A 50 9.93 11.51 -0.04
CA CYS A 50 11.05 11.82 0.85
C CYS A 50 11.26 10.69 1.86
N SER A 51 12.50 10.24 2.05
CA SER A 51 12.87 9.22 3.05
C SER A 51 12.54 9.65 4.49
N LEU A 52 12.47 10.96 4.73
CA LEU A 52 12.02 11.56 6.00
C LEU A 52 10.51 11.84 6.05
N ASN A 53 9.72 11.32 5.12
CA ASN A 53 8.27 11.35 5.22
C ASN A 53 7.78 10.21 6.14
N PRO A 54 6.82 10.43 7.06
CA PRO A 54 6.27 9.39 7.93
C PRO A 54 5.77 8.12 7.21
N SER A 55 5.35 8.24 5.96
CA SER A 55 4.89 7.13 5.13
C SER A 55 6.02 6.36 4.43
N ALA A 56 7.28 6.80 4.53
CA ALA A 56 8.42 6.10 3.93
C ALA A 56 8.84 4.86 4.75
N GLY A 57 9.22 3.77 4.07
CA GLY A 57 9.44 2.46 4.68
C GLY A 57 10.48 2.37 5.81
N CYS A 58 11.49 3.25 5.81
CA CYS A 58 12.52 3.31 6.86
C CYS A 58 12.50 4.63 7.64
N TYR A 59 11.37 5.35 7.62
CA TYR A 59 11.22 6.65 8.29
C TYR A 59 11.63 6.58 9.77
N ARG A 60 11.17 5.56 10.50
CA ARG A 60 11.46 5.44 11.94
C ARG A 60 12.96 5.27 12.19
N GLN A 61 13.62 4.41 11.43
CA GLN A 61 15.07 4.17 11.54
C GLN A 61 15.85 5.45 11.29
N PHE A 62 15.52 6.15 10.18
CA PHE A 62 16.18 7.40 9.85
C PHE A 62 15.91 8.48 10.91
N MET A 63 14.66 8.65 11.36
CA MET A 63 14.33 9.72 12.31
C MET A 63 14.88 9.47 13.71
N GLN A 64 14.90 8.23 14.19
CA GLN A 64 15.46 7.91 15.51
C GLN A 64 16.96 8.23 15.55
N LYS A 65 17.73 7.79 14.54
CA LYS A 65 19.16 8.08 14.46
C LYS A 65 19.47 9.53 14.09
N LEU A 66 18.59 10.20 13.35
CA LEU A 66 18.70 11.64 13.10
C LEU A 66 18.52 12.44 14.40
N HIS A 67 17.55 12.06 15.23
CA HIS A 67 17.33 12.68 16.54
C HIS A 67 18.52 12.46 17.48
N GLU A 68 19.03 11.22 17.57
CA GLU A 68 20.25 10.90 18.33
C GLU A 68 21.44 11.74 17.85
N ALA A 69 21.67 11.84 16.54
CA ALA A 69 22.75 12.65 15.99
C ALA A 69 22.59 14.15 16.27
N GLY A 70 21.35 14.66 16.30
CA GLY A 70 21.04 16.03 16.69
C GLY A 70 21.36 16.32 18.16
N GLN A 71 21.08 15.37 19.06
CA GLN A 71 21.34 15.51 20.50
C GLN A 71 22.81 15.31 20.87
N VAL A 72 23.43 14.24 20.36
CA VAL A 72 24.81 13.83 20.72
C VAL A 72 25.85 14.55 19.87
N GLY A 73 25.47 15.04 18.69
CA GLY A 73 26.38 15.70 17.76
C GLY A 73 27.28 14.76 16.95
N VAL A 74 27.08 13.43 17.06
CA VAL A 74 27.85 12.42 16.33
C VAL A 74 27.08 11.97 15.09
N TRP A 75 27.45 12.53 13.93
CA TRP A 75 26.73 12.36 12.67
C TRP A 75 27.17 11.13 11.85
N SER A 76 28.34 10.55 12.14
CA SER A 76 28.81 9.32 11.47
C SER A 76 27.85 8.15 11.69
N ARG A 77 27.34 7.98 12.91
CA ARG A 77 26.35 6.95 13.26
C ARG A 77 25.06 7.07 12.43
N TYR A 78 24.61 8.30 12.20
CA TYR A 78 23.46 8.53 11.35
C TYR A 78 23.77 8.21 9.88
N ALA A 79 24.96 8.58 9.38
CA ALA A 79 25.38 8.24 8.02
C ALA A 79 25.41 6.72 7.80
N ASP A 80 25.94 5.96 8.76
CA ASP A 80 26.02 4.50 8.69
C ASP A 80 24.62 3.86 8.75
N ASN A 81 23.73 4.39 9.60
CA ASN A 81 22.33 3.98 9.62
C ASN A 81 21.63 4.25 8.29
N VAL A 82 21.82 5.44 7.70
CA VAL A 82 21.28 5.77 6.38
C VAL A 82 21.77 4.77 5.34
N ARG A 83 23.07 4.48 5.27
CA ARG A 83 23.62 3.52 4.30
C ARG A 83 23.07 2.10 4.50
N ARG A 84 22.90 1.67 5.76
CA ARG A 84 22.32 0.36 6.09
C ARG A 84 20.87 0.23 5.59
N TYR A 85 20.03 1.21 5.91
CA TYR A 85 18.58 1.12 5.65
C TYR A 85 18.14 1.61 4.28
N ALA A 86 18.90 2.49 3.63
CA ALA A 86 18.51 3.03 2.33
C ALA A 86 18.47 1.95 1.23
N ALA A 87 19.40 0.98 1.28
CA ALA A 87 19.42 -0.15 0.36
C ALA A 87 18.26 -1.14 0.58
N ILE A 88 17.54 -1.04 1.70
CA ILE A 88 16.53 -2.02 2.10
C ILE A 88 15.18 -1.65 1.49
N PRO A 89 14.61 -2.50 0.61
CA PRO A 89 13.28 -2.25 0.09
C PRO A 89 12.22 -2.50 1.15
N GLN A 90 11.27 -1.57 1.28
CA GLN A 90 10.13 -1.67 2.20
C GLN A 90 9.36 -3.00 2.03
N CYS A 91 8.86 -3.54 3.14
CA CYS A 91 7.97 -4.69 3.15
C CYS A 91 6.70 -4.37 2.36
N ALA A 92 6.35 -5.27 1.43
CA ALA A 92 5.10 -5.21 0.70
C ALA A 92 3.87 -5.62 1.55
N ARG A 93 4.09 -5.92 2.84
CA ARG A 93 3.10 -6.36 3.81
C ARG A 93 2.34 -7.59 3.29
N GLU A 94 1.03 -7.45 3.10
CA GLU A 94 0.12 -8.46 2.59
C GLU A 94 0.14 -8.60 1.06
N GLU A 95 0.80 -7.69 0.35
CA GLU A 95 0.94 -7.77 -1.09
C GLU A 95 1.95 -8.87 -1.45
N GLN A 96 1.58 -9.71 -2.41
CA GLN A 96 2.50 -10.69 -2.94
C GLN A 96 3.41 -10.05 -3.98
N VAL A 97 4.72 -10.22 -3.81
CA VAL A 97 5.72 -9.58 -4.68
C VAL A 97 6.68 -10.61 -5.25
N THR A 98 7.00 -10.45 -6.53
CA THR A 98 7.92 -11.29 -7.31
C THR A 98 9.30 -10.65 -7.42
N ASN A 99 10.33 -11.47 -7.72
CA ASN A 99 11.71 -11.02 -7.95
C ASN A 99 12.30 -10.24 -6.77
N ARG A 100 12.17 -10.79 -5.57
CA ARG A 100 12.60 -10.15 -4.33
C ARG A 100 13.53 -11.03 -3.52
N ARG A 101 14.33 -10.40 -2.67
CA ARG A 101 15.22 -11.10 -1.74
C ARG A 101 14.49 -11.42 -0.45
N TRP A 102 14.66 -12.64 0.02
CA TRP A 102 13.95 -13.19 1.17
C TRP A 102 14.89 -13.86 2.16
N TYR A 103 14.37 -14.03 3.37
CA TYR A 103 14.97 -14.75 4.48
C TYR A 103 13.90 -15.69 5.07
N GLY A 104 14.31 -16.75 5.78
CA GLY A 104 13.37 -17.58 6.52
C GLY A 104 13.33 -19.03 6.04
N TRP A 105 12.13 -19.59 6.03
CA TRP A 105 11.86 -20.95 5.60
C TRP A 105 10.90 -20.91 4.41
N LEU A 106 10.86 -21.97 3.59
CA LEU A 106 9.98 -22.01 2.41
C LEU A 106 8.51 -21.72 2.76
N ASP A 107 8.04 -22.18 3.93
CA ASP A 107 6.67 -21.93 4.43
C ASP A 107 6.51 -20.60 5.20
N CYS A 108 7.61 -19.87 5.44
CA CYS A 108 7.62 -18.63 6.20
C CYS A 108 8.73 -17.69 5.70
N LEU A 109 8.41 -16.91 4.68
CA LEU A 109 9.34 -15.98 4.06
C LEU A 109 9.23 -14.58 4.67
N ILE A 110 10.40 -13.98 4.89
CA ILE A 110 10.60 -12.76 5.63
C ILE A 110 11.39 -11.80 4.76
N ARG A 111 10.91 -10.57 4.68
CA ARG A 111 11.59 -9.48 3.98
C ARG A 111 12.74 -8.93 4.80
N HIS A 112 13.78 -8.47 4.12
CA HIS A 112 14.99 -7.91 4.76
C HIS A 112 14.65 -6.82 5.80
N ASP A 113 13.72 -5.92 5.49
CA ASP A 113 13.30 -4.86 6.41
C ASP A 113 12.65 -5.41 7.70
N CYS A 114 11.91 -6.51 7.60
CA CYS A 114 11.27 -7.15 8.74
C CYS A 114 12.28 -7.94 9.57
N VAL A 115 13.30 -8.56 8.96
CA VAL A 115 14.41 -9.17 9.70
C VAL A 115 15.14 -8.10 10.50
N GLU A 116 15.53 -7.02 9.84
CA GLU A 116 16.27 -5.91 10.45
C GLU A 116 15.48 -5.23 11.58
N ALA A 117 14.18 -5.02 11.38
CA ALA A 117 13.30 -4.45 12.41
C ALA A 117 13.08 -5.37 13.61
N ILE A 118 13.28 -6.69 13.46
CA ILE A 118 13.27 -7.64 14.57
C ILE A 118 14.61 -7.58 15.31
N THR A 119 15.74 -7.55 14.59
CA THR A 119 17.07 -7.50 15.21
C THR A 119 17.33 -6.17 15.94
N GLU A 120 16.95 -5.02 15.36
CA GLU A 120 17.14 -3.70 15.99
C GLU A 120 16.39 -3.54 17.31
N ARG A 121 15.15 -4.03 17.40
CA ARG A 121 14.33 -3.90 18.62
C ARG A 121 14.98 -4.56 19.83
N ASP A 122 15.71 -5.63 19.61
CA ASP A 122 16.38 -6.35 20.70
C ASP A 122 17.75 -5.76 21.03
N GLU A 123 18.45 -5.15 20.07
CA GLU A 123 19.66 -4.34 20.33
C GLU A 123 19.34 -3.15 21.25
N ASP A 124 18.30 -2.36 20.94
CA ASP A 124 17.88 -1.23 21.79
C ASP A 124 17.41 -1.67 23.19
N ARG A 125 16.76 -2.84 23.29
CA ARG A 125 16.32 -3.41 24.58
C ARG A 125 17.49 -3.96 25.41
N SER A 126 18.51 -4.50 24.75
CA SER A 126 19.71 -5.05 25.39
C SER A 126 20.60 -3.99 26.04
N GLN A 127 20.61 -2.75 25.52
CA GLN A 127 21.37 -1.65 26.12
C GLN A 127 20.79 -1.17 27.46
N GLY A 128 19.54 -1.51 27.78
CA GLY A 128 18.88 -1.21 29.07
C GLY A 128 18.63 -2.42 29.98
N ALA A 129 18.73 -3.65 29.46
CA ALA A 129 18.46 -4.87 30.21
C ALA A 129 19.67 -5.82 30.10
N GLY A 130 20.50 -5.86 31.14
CA GLY A 130 21.66 -6.77 31.22
C GLY A 130 21.28 -8.24 31.02
N GLU A 131 22.22 -9.01 30.45
CA GLU A 131 22.28 -10.49 30.22
C GLU A 131 21.03 -11.24 29.69
N ASN A 132 19.86 -10.61 29.60
CA ASN A 132 18.58 -11.19 29.17
C ASN A 132 18.10 -10.57 27.84
N SER A 133 19.03 -10.24 26.95
CA SER A 133 18.69 -9.76 25.60
C SER A 133 18.23 -10.92 24.73
N ASN A 134 17.03 -10.84 24.15
CA ASN A 134 16.54 -11.84 23.18
C ASN A 134 17.38 -11.90 21.90
N ALA A 135 18.34 -10.97 21.73
CA ALA A 135 19.24 -10.90 20.57
C ALA A 135 19.93 -12.24 20.28
N ALA A 136 20.48 -12.92 21.30
CA ALA A 136 21.13 -14.22 21.12
C ALA A 136 20.14 -15.33 20.71
N LEU A 137 18.89 -15.27 21.20
CA LEU A 137 17.83 -16.23 20.84
C LEU A 137 17.39 -16.01 19.38
N ILE A 138 17.25 -14.75 18.98
CA ILE A 138 16.88 -14.34 17.62
C ILE A 138 17.98 -14.69 16.63
N GLU A 139 19.24 -14.42 16.97
CA GLU A 139 20.37 -14.84 16.15
C GLU A 139 20.42 -16.37 16.01
N GLY A 140 20.14 -17.09 17.10
CA GLY A 140 20.05 -18.55 17.12
C GLY A 140 19.01 -19.10 16.15
N ILE A 141 17.79 -18.52 16.11
CA ILE A 141 16.75 -18.97 15.19
C ILE A 141 16.96 -18.48 13.75
N ILE A 142 17.51 -17.26 13.56
CA ILE A 142 17.85 -16.75 12.23
C ILE A 142 18.90 -17.65 11.57
N LYS A 143 19.91 -18.13 12.32
CA LYS A 143 20.91 -19.10 11.80
C LYS A 143 20.31 -20.44 11.36
N LYS A 144 19.09 -20.76 11.77
CA LYS A 144 18.36 -21.98 11.35
C LYS A 144 17.45 -21.76 10.14
N MET A 145 17.40 -20.54 9.61
CA MET A 145 16.70 -20.27 8.36
C MET A 145 17.38 -21.02 7.22
N VAL A 146 16.59 -21.47 6.25
CA VAL A 146 17.12 -22.16 5.07
C VAL A 146 17.47 -21.14 4.00
N VAL A 147 16.66 -20.08 3.89
CA VAL A 147 16.80 -19.03 2.90
C VAL A 147 17.49 -17.83 3.55
N HIS A 148 18.60 -17.38 2.95
CA HIS A 148 19.36 -16.22 3.41
C HIS A 148 19.68 -15.27 2.27
N ASN A 149 18.94 -14.15 2.20
CA ASN A 149 19.13 -13.11 1.20
C ASN A 149 19.02 -13.60 -0.26
N GLU A 150 18.27 -14.69 -0.48
CA GLU A 150 18.13 -15.31 -1.79
C GLU A 150 17.05 -14.63 -2.61
N LEU A 151 17.28 -14.52 -3.91
CA LEU A 151 16.31 -13.97 -4.85
C LEU A 151 15.29 -15.06 -5.20
N ILE A 152 14.04 -14.87 -4.79
CA ILE A 152 12.92 -15.75 -5.14
C ILE A 152 12.08 -15.03 -6.20
N GLN A 153 11.82 -15.71 -7.31
CA GLN A 153 11.09 -15.14 -8.45
C GLN A 153 9.58 -15.24 -8.24
N GLU A 154 9.13 -16.28 -7.55
CA GLU A 154 7.75 -16.54 -7.22
C GLU A 154 7.13 -15.41 -6.38
N SER A 155 5.80 -15.32 -6.44
CA SER A 155 5.04 -14.29 -5.76
C SER A 155 4.81 -14.69 -4.31
N TRP A 156 5.37 -13.93 -3.38
CA TRP A 156 5.26 -14.23 -1.95
C TRP A 156 4.86 -13.01 -1.12
N MET A 157 4.12 -13.27 -0.05
CA MET A 157 3.77 -12.31 0.99
C MET A 157 4.76 -12.41 2.16
N CYS A 158 5.07 -11.30 2.82
CA CYS A 158 5.89 -11.34 4.03
C CYS A 158 5.13 -11.92 5.22
N CYS A 159 5.71 -12.88 5.93
CA CYS A 159 5.09 -13.43 7.13
C CYS A 159 5.23 -12.49 8.34
N MET A 160 6.29 -11.69 8.40
CA MET A 160 6.63 -10.87 9.57
C MET A 160 6.17 -9.42 9.48
N TYR A 161 5.27 -9.05 8.58
CA TYR A 161 4.71 -7.69 8.61
C TYR A 161 3.72 -7.52 9.78
N SER A 162 3.02 -8.61 10.13
CA SER A 162 2.00 -8.66 11.19
C SER A 162 2.66 -8.62 12.58
N PRO A 163 2.19 -7.77 13.51
CA PRO A 163 2.63 -7.79 14.90
C PRO A 163 2.43 -9.15 15.58
N TRP A 164 1.31 -9.82 15.31
CA TRP A 164 1.02 -11.13 15.88
C TRP A 164 2.02 -12.20 15.40
N MET A 165 2.32 -12.23 14.10
CA MET A 165 3.33 -13.14 13.55
C MET A 165 4.72 -12.89 14.12
N ARG A 166 5.09 -11.63 14.39
CA ARG A 166 6.35 -11.30 15.08
C ARG A 166 6.38 -11.84 16.50
N GLN A 167 5.25 -11.83 17.22
CA GLN A 167 5.16 -12.45 18.54
C GLN A 167 5.38 -13.97 18.46
N LYS A 168 4.79 -14.64 17.46
CA LYS A 168 5.03 -16.08 17.21
C LYS A 168 6.48 -16.38 16.83
N PHE A 169 7.13 -15.48 16.09
CA PHE A 169 8.55 -15.58 15.80
C PHE A 169 9.40 -15.52 17.08
N LEU A 170 9.09 -14.59 18.00
CA LEU A 170 9.78 -14.49 19.29
C LEU A 170 9.53 -15.72 20.17
N GLU A 171 8.30 -16.26 20.21
CA GLU A 171 8.00 -17.52 20.91
C GLU A 171 8.83 -18.69 20.36
N ALA A 172 8.99 -18.76 19.03
CA ALA A 172 9.83 -19.76 18.37
C ALA A 172 11.31 -19.53 18.68
N ALA A 173 11.78 -18.28 18.73
CA ALA A 173 13.15 -17.93 19.08
C ALA A 173 13.50 -18.37 20.52
N ILE A 174 12.59 -18.15 21.47
CA ILE A 174 12.73 -18.60 22.87
C ILE A 174 12.83 -20.12 22.95
N LYS A 175 12.00 -20.84 22.21
CA LYS A 175 12.03 -22.31 22.14
C LYS A 175 13.19 -22.85 21.30
N ASN A 176 13.84 -21.98 20.53
CA ASN A 176 14.83 -22.32 19.51
C ASN A 176 14.32 -23.38 18.51
N ASP A 177 13.02 -23.36 18.20
CA ASP A 177 12.35 -24.32 17.31
C ASP A 177 11.33 -23.59 16.41
N PRO A 178 11.54 -23.57 15.07
CA PRO A 178 10.63 -22.90 14.16
C PRO A 178 9.35 -23.69 13.87
N THR A 179 9.24 -24.96 14.26
CA THR A 179 8.13 -25.85 13.84
C THR A 179 6.74 -25.26 14.10
N SER A 180 6.52 -24.69 15.28
CA SER A 180 5.25 -24.05 15.63
C SER A 180 4.96 -22.80 14.80
N LEU A 181 5.98 -22.01 14.48
CA LEU A 181 5.86 -20.83 13.61
C LEU A 181 5.53 -21.24 12.17
N LEU A 182 6.16 -22.28 11.65
CA LEU A 182 5.92 -22.76 10.29
C LEU A 182 4.49 -23.29 10.12
N ALA A 183 3.99 -24.05 11.09
CA ALA A 183 2.61 -24.54 11.06
C ALA A 183 1.59 -23.39 11.03
N VAL A 184 1.81 -22.36 11.84
CA VAL A 184 0.97 -21.15 11.88
C VAL A 184 1.09 -20.34 10.58
N SER A 185 2.31 -20.18 10.06
CA SER A 185 2.56 -19.48 8.80
C SER A 185 1.84 -20.16 7.63
N HIS A 186 1.94 -21.48 7.53
CA HIS A 186 1.25 -22.26 6.50
C HIS A 186 -0.28 -22.08 6.58
N GLN A 187 -0.86 -22.16 7.77
CA GLN A 187 -2.30 -21.90 7.95
C GLN A 187 -2.68 -20.47 7.54
N ARG A 188 -1.87 -19.49 7.91
CA ARG A 188 -2.07 -18.08 7.53
C ARG A 188 -2.04 -17.88 6.02
N HIS A 189 -1.12 -18.54 5.30
CA HIS A 189 -1.08 -18.51 3.83
C HIS A 189 -2.33 -19.15 3.21
N ALA A 190 -2.82 -20.25 3.77
CA ALA A 190 -4.06 -20.88 3.32
C ALA A 190 -5.28 -19.98 3.52
N VAL A 191 -5.37 -19.28 4.66
CA VAL A 191 -6.45 -18.29 4.91
C VAL A 191 -6.31 -17.10 3.95
N TYR A 192 -5.10 -16.56 3.77
CA TYR A 192 -4.83 -15.48 2.83
C TYR A 192 -5.35 -15.80 1.42
N ALA A 193 -5.03 -17.00 0.91
CA ALA A 193 -5.44 -17.42 -0.43
C ALA A 193 -6.97 -17.42 -0.61
N ASN A 194 -7.72 -17.66 0.47
CA ASN A 194 -9.17 -17.67 0.45
C ASN A 194 -9.82 -16.31 0.78
N THR A 195 -9.09 -15.37 1.37
CA THR A 195 -9.67 -14.08 1.83
C THR A 195 -9.21 -12.89 0.98
N VAL A 196 -7.93 -12.50 1.06
CA VAL A 196 -7.43 -11.22 0.53
C VAL A 196 -7.65 -11.04 -0.98
N PRO A 197 -7.38 -12.05 -1.85
CA PRO A 197 -7.69 -11.94 -3.28
C PRO A 197 -9.19 -11.71 -3.55
N HIS A 198 -10.07 -12.36 -2.79
CA HIS A 198 -11.52 -12.19 -2.92
C HIS A 198 -11.97 -10.81 -2.47
N ILE A 199 -11.42 -10.29 -1.36
CA ILE A 199 -11.68 -8.92 -0.90
C ILE A 199 -11.30 -7.91 -1.99
N LYS A 200 -10.10 -8.04 -2.57
CA LYS A 200 -9.62 -7.17 -3.65
C LYS A 200 -10.52 -7.23 -4.87
N LEU A 201 -10.91 -8.43 -5.30
CA LEU A 201 -11.80 -8.62 -6.43
C LEU A 201 -13.17 -7.94 -6.20
N LEU A 202 -13.78 -8.15 -5.04
CA LEU A 202 -15.07 -7.55 -4.70
C LEU A 202 -14.99 -6.02 -4.68
N ARG A 203 -13.91 -5.44 -4.16
CA ARG A 203 -13.69 -3.98 -4.19
C ARG A 203 -13.58 -3.44 -5.61
N VAL A 204 -12.78 -4.09 -6.47
CA VAL A 204 -12.65 -3.68 -7.88
C VAL A 204 -14.00 -3.78 -8.61
N GLN A 205 -14.79 -4.81 -8.34
CA GLN A 205 -16.14 -4.94 -8.91
C GLN A 205 -17.07 -3.80 -8.46
N GLN A 206 -17.05 -3.44 -7.19
CA GLN A 206 -17.83 -2.33 -6.64
C GLN A 206 -17.41 -0.98 -7.25
N GLU A 207 -16.10 -0.74 -7.40
CA GLU A 207 -15.57 0.46 -8.03
C GLU A 207 -15.96 0.55 -9.52
N ALA A 208 -15.89 -0.57 -10.25
CA ALA A 208 -16.29 -0.64 -11.65
C ALA A 208 -17.80 -0.38 -11.84
N GLN A 209 -18.65 -0.96 -10.98
CA GLN A 209 -20.10 -0.71 -10.99
C GLN A 209 -20.40 0.77 -10.71
N MET A 210 -19.72 1.37 -9.73
CA MET A 210 -19.88 2.79 -9.43
C MET A 210 -19.45 3.68 -10.60
N MET A 211 -18.31 3.40 -11.22
CA MET A 211 -17.82 4.16 -12.37
C MET A 211 -18.76 4.05 -13.57
N SER A 212 -19.31 2.85 -13.82
CA SER A 212 -20.32 2.64 -14.87
C SER A 212 -21.58 3.46 -14.60
N ALA A 213 -22.07 3.46 -13.36
CA ALA A 213 -23.26 4.22 -12.97
C ALA A 213 -23.06 5.74 -13.12
N VAL A 214 -21.90 6.26 -12.71
CA VAL A 214 -21.55 7.68 -12.88
C VAL A 214 -21.46 8.06 -14.36
N THR A 215 -20.86 7.19 -15.19
CA THR A 215 -20.75 7.41 -16.64
C THR A 215 -22.14 7.46 -17.29
N ALA A 216 -23.03 6.53 -16.92
CA ALA A 216 -24.41 6.53 -17.39
C ALA A 216 -25.15 7.82 -16.97
N GLY A 217 -24.92 8.30 -15.74
CA GLY A 217 -25.44 9.58 -15.27
C GLY A 217 -24.94 10.79 -16.09
N MET A 218 -23.66 10.82 -16.45
CA MET A 218 -23.11 11.88 -17.32
C MET A 218 -23.70 11.82 -18.73
N CYS A 219 -23.78 10.63 -19.34
CA CYS A 219 -24.42 10.43 -20.63
C CYS A 219 -25.88 10.89 -20.59
N SER A 220 -26.61 10.55 -19.53
CA SER A 220 -28.00 10.96 -19.31
C SER A 220 -28.17 12.48 -19.41
N LEU A 221 -27.29 13.26 -18.77
CA LEU A 221 -27.31 14.73 -18.82
C LEU A 221 -27.02 15.27 -20.23
N ILE A 222 -26.04 14.70 -20.94
CA ILE A 222 -25.71 15.11 -22.32
C ILE A 222 -26.91 14.89 -23.23
N TYR A 223 -27.53 13.71 -23.15
CA TYR A 223 -28.68 13.37 -23.97
C TYR A 223 -29.92 14.18 -23.60
N GLN A 224 -30.13 14.53 -22.33
CA GLN A 224 -31.18 15.49 -21.93
C GLN A 224 -30.96 16.88 -22.52
N GLY A 225 -29.71 17.38 -22.54
CA GLY A 225 -29.38 18.64 -23.20
C GLY A 225 -29.67 18.61 -24.70
N ALA A 226 -29.29 17.52 -25.36
CA ALA A 226 -29.55 17.31 -26.79
C ALA A 226 -31.06 17.19 -27.11
N ASP A 227 -31.83 16.52 -26.25
CA ASP A 227 -33.29 16.44 -26.33
C ASP A 227 -33.94 17.82 -26.18
N GLY A 228 -33.51 18.64 -25.21
CA GLY A 228 -33.98 20.01 -25.04
C GLY A 228 -33.75 20.87 -26.27
N ILE A 229 -32.58 20.75 -26.92
CA ILE A 229 -32.27 21.49 -28.14
C ILE A 229 -33.13 20.99 -29.32
N GLN A 230 -33.27 19.67 -29.51
CA GLN A 230 -34.03 19.11 -30.63
C GLN A 230 -35.53 19.38 -30.52
N SER A 231 -36.10 19.23 -29.33
CA SER A 231 -37.51 19.50 -29.06
C SER A 231 -37.87 20.97 -29.25
N LEU A 232 -37.04 21.90 -28.73
CA LEU A 232 -37.25 23.34 -28.90
C LEU A 232 -37.07 23.81 -30.35
N ALA A 233 -36.13 23.21 -31.09
CA ALA A 233 -35.88 23.54 -32.49
C ALA A 233 -36.89 22.91 -33.47
N GLY A 234 -37.81 22.07 -32.99
CA GLY A 234 -38.81 21.41 -33.81
C GLY A 234 -38.24 20.35 -34.77
N PHE A 235 -37.02 19.86 -34.53
CA PHE A 235 -36.39 18.78 -35.30
C PHE A 235 -36.85 17.39 -34.81
N ASN A 236 -38.16 17.22 -34.58
CA ASN A 236 -38.73 15.92 -34.26
C ASN A 236 -39.28 15.25 -35.53
N ASP A 237 -39.15 13.93 -35.62
CA ASP A 237 -39.61 13.13 -36.78
C ASP A 237 -41.08 12.70 -36.64
N ARG A 238 -41.80 13.29 -35.67
CA ARG A 238 -43.20 12.98 -35.29
C ARG A 238 -43.44 11.53 -34.86
N ASN A 239 -42.38 10.75 -34.64
CA ASN A 239 -42.46 9.41 -34.09
C ASN A 239 -42.00 9.42 -32.63
N LEU A 240 -42.58 8.52 -31.84
CA LEU A 240 -42.11 8.27 -30.49
C LEU A 240 -40.95 7.28 -30.51
N HIS A 241 -39.90 7.58 -29.75
CA HIS A 241 -38.70 6.78 -29.58
C HIS A 241 -38.62 6.27 -28.15
N GLY A 242 -38.25 5.00 -27.96
CA GLY A 242 -38.13 4.40 -26.63
C GLY A 242 -38.60 2.97 -26.55
N ASN A 243 -38.87 2.51 -25.33
CA ASN A 243 -39.41 1.17 -25.05
C ASN A 243 -40.20 1.19 -23.72
N SER A 244 -40.79 0.04 -23.35
CA SER A 244 -41.61 -0.08 -22.13
C SER A 244 -40.85 0.13 -20.82
N GLN A 245 -39.53 -0.03 -20.80
CA GLN A 245 -38.69 0.21 -19.62
C GLN A 245 -38.20 1.66 -19.53
N ALA A 246 -37.92 2.29 -20.68
CA ALA A 246 -37.38 3.64 -20.74
C ALA A 246 -38.47 4.74 -20.84
N GLY A 247 -39.69 4.36 -21.23
CA GLY A 247 -40.72 5.31 -21.64
C GLY A 247 -40.56 5.74 -23.11
N TRP A 248 -41.55 6.48 -23.61
CA TRP A 248 -41.63 6.94 -24.99
C TRP A 248 -41.42 8.46 -25.06
N TYR A 249 -40.61 8.92 -26.02
CA TYR A 249 -40.16 10.31 -26.13
C TYR A 249 -40.21 10.82 -27.57
N ASP A 250 -40.37 12.13 -27.73
CA ASP A 250 -40.45 12.76 -29.05
C ASP A 250 -39.11 12.78 -29.80
N THR A 251 -38.00 12.51 -29.11
CA THR A 251 -36.66 12.41 -29.72
C THR A 251 -35.92 11.16 -29.25
N LYS A 252 -35.00 10.67 -30.09
CA LYS A 252 -34.08 9.57 -29.74
C LYS A 252 -33.18 9.94 -28.55
N ASN A 253 -32.79 11.21 -28.44
CA ASN A 253 -31.98 11.71 -27.34
C ASN A 253 -32.77 11.73 -26.03
N GLY A 254 -34.07 12.04 -26.08
CA GLY A 254 -34.98 11.92 -24.94
C GLY A 254 -35.08 10.47 -24.43
N ALA A 255 -35.17 9.50 -25.34
CA ALA A 255 -35.19 8.07 -25.01
C ALA A 255 -33.90 7.55 -24.37
N MET A 256 -32.75 8.02 -24.86
CA MET A 256 -31.44 7.67 -24.33
C MET A 256 -31.15 8.37 -22.99
N GLY A 257 -31.46 9.66 -22.89
CA GLY A 257 -31.09 10.52 -21.76
C GLY A 257 -32.11 10.60 -20.64
N GLY A 258 -33.40 10.50 -20.95
CA GLY A 258 -34.49 10.53 -19.97
C GLY A 258 -34.93 11.92 -19.57
N GLY A 259 -35.64 12.63 -20.45
CA GLY A 259 -36.56 13.68 -19.99
C GLY A 259 -37.64 13.07 -19.07
N GLY A 260 -38.15 13.78 -18.07
CA GLY A 260 -39.37 13.36 -17.34
C GLY A 260 -39.34 12.07 -16.50
N GLY A 261 -38.23 11.32 -16.39
CA GLY A 261 -38.06 10.30 -15.35
C GLY A 261 -37.63 8.89 -15.78
N GLY A 262 -37.46 8.59 -17.08
CA GLY A 262 -37.34 7.18 -17.52
C GLY A 262 -36.21 6.78 -18.50
N GLY A 263 -35.29 7.62 -18.95
CA GLY A 263 -34.36 7.23 -20.04
C GLY A 263 -33.42 6.04 -19.75
N GLN A 264 -32.94 5.37 -20.80
CA GLN A 264 -32.05 4.19 -20.70
C GLN A 264 -30.83 4.44 -19.81
N MET A 265 -30.10 5.53 -20.05
CA MET A 265 -28.90 5.88 -19.27
C MET A 265 -29.22 6.25 -17.82
N ARG A 266 -30.42 6.76 -17.55
CA ARG A 266 -30.87 7.06 -16.18
C ARG A 266 -31.24 5.78 -15.43
N ASN A 267 -31.86 4.82 -16.10
CA ASN A 267 -32.14 3.50 -15.52
C ASN A 267 -30.83 2.75 -15.23
N GLU A 268 -29.89 2.74 -16.17
CA GLU A 268 -28.55 2.14 -15.97
C GLU A 268 -27.79 2.79 -14.81
N MET A 269 -27.88 4.12 -14.67
CA MET A 269 -27.33 4.83 -13.51
C MET A 269 -27.99 4.37 -12.21
N ASN A 270 -29.31 4.32 -12.16
CA ASN A 270 -30.06 3.93 -10.96
C ASN A 270 -29.78 2.48 -10.56
N ASP A 271 -29.77 1.56 -11.53
CA ASP A 271 -29.49 0.15 -11.32
C ASP A 271 -28.06 -0.07 -10.85
N GLY A 272 -27.09 0.62 -11.46
CA GLY A 272 -25.70 0.58 -11.04
C GLY A 272 -25.48 1.13 -9.62
N LEU A 273 -26.15 2.24 -9.27
CA LEU A 273 -26.11 2.78 -7.91
C LEU A 273 -26.82 1.88 -6.89
N ALA A 274 -27.91 1.21 -7.29
CA ALA A 274 -28.61 0.25 -6.43
C ALA A 274 -27.74 -0.99 -6.17
N ALA A 275 -27.04 -1.50 -7.18
CA ALA A 275 -26.13 -2.64 -7.06
C ALA A 275 -24.93 -2.34 -6.13
N VAL A 276 -24.38 -1.12 -6.18
CA VAL A 276 -23.29 -0.70 -5.27
C VAL A 276 -23.77 -0.54 -3.83
N ARG A 277 -25.04 -0.18 -3.65
CA ARG A 277 -25.69 -0.05 -2.33
C ARG A 277 -26.19 -1.37 -1.77
N ASP A 278 -26.12 -2.46 -2.53
CA ASP A 278 -26.52 -3.77 -2.04
C ASP A 278 -25.63 -4.21 -0.88
N ALA A 279 -26.25 -4.71 0.18
CA ALA A 279 -25.55 -5.10 1.39
C ALA A 279 -24.71 -6.37 1.18
N GLY A 280 -25.02 -7.22 0.18
CA GLY A 280 -24.41 -8.53 -0.02
C GLY A 280 -22.88 -8.48 -0.20
N PRO A 281 -22.36 -7.80 -1.25
CA PRO A 281 -20.92 -7.71 -1.50
C PRO A 281 -20.16 -7.06 -0.33
N TRP A 282 -20.74 -6.03 0.29
CA TRP A 282 -20.16 -5.38 1.46
C TRP A 282 -20.09 -6.30 2.67
N MET A 283 -21.17 -7.04 2.96
CA MET A 283 -21.19 -8.04 4.04
C MET A 283 -20.16 -9.14 3.81
N MET A 284 -19.97 -9.58 2.56
CA MET A 284 -18.93 -10.55 2.23
C MET A 284 -17.52 -9.97 2.45
N ILE A 285 -17.27 -8.73 2.00
CA ILE A 285 -16.01 -8.03 2.27
C ILE A 285 -15.75 -7.96 3.79
N PHE A 286 -16.76 -7.59 4.59
CA PHE A 286 -16.63 -7.52 6.04
C PHE A 286 -16.33 -8.87 6.66
N HIS A 287 -17.01 -9.93 6.23
CA HIS A 287 -16.78 -11.28 6.74
C HIS A 287 -15.35 -11.76 6.46
N LEU A 288 -14.89 -11.62 5.20
CA LEU A 288 -13.54 -12.03 4.79
C LEU A 288 -12.46 -11.16 5.47
N THR A 289 -12.72 -9.87 5.65
CA THR A 289 -11.79 -8.97 6.36
C THR A 289 -11.65 -9.39 7.81
N ALA A 290 -12.77 -9.65 8.51
CA ALA A 290 -12.76 -10.13 9.89
C ALA A 290 -12.11 -11.51 10.05
N GLU A 291 -12.16 -12.35 9.01
CA GLU A 291 -11.42 -13.62 8.99
C GLU A 291 -9.91 -13.38 8.89
N TRP A 292 -9.47 -12.46 8.03
CA TRP A 292 -8.06 -12.12 7.85
C TRP A 292 -7.45 -11.40 9.06
N GLU A 293 -8.18 -10.46 9.67
CA GLU A 293 -7.73 -9.69 10.84
C GLU A 293 -7.34 -10.56 12.05
N ARG A 294 -7.88 -11.79 12.14
CA ARG A 294 -7.47 -12.75 13.18
C ARG A 294 -6.00 -13.20 13.06
N TRP A 295 -5.38 -12.94 11.91
CA TRP A 295 -4.02 -13.35 11.56
C TRP A 295 -3.07 -12.16 11.34
N GLU A 296 -3.49 -10.94 11.73
CA GLU A 296 -2.66 -9.71 11.77
C GLU A 296 -2.14 -9.41 13.18
#